data_AF-A0A382FWX9-F1
#
_entry.id   AF-A0A382FWX9-F1
#
_cell.length_a   1.000
_cell.length_b   1.000
_cell.length_c   1.000
_cell.angle_alpha   90.00
_cell.angle_beta   90.00
_cell.angle_gamma   90.00
#
_symmetry.space_group_name_H-M   'P 1'
#
loop_
_entity.id
_entity.type
_entity.pdbx_description
1 polymer ?
#
loop_
_entity_poly.entity_id
_entity_poly.type
_entity_poly.pdbx_seq_one_letter_code
_entity_poly.pdbx_strand_id
1 'polypeptide(L)'
;MIKGILRDRTRSLFPFTVVAVGVALVIVMVGFLDGVIMGMVDSTAYLDTGHLRLVNKPFYDEEHLNPMDRALGSQKVTGNWLKKNSDSKIEWSPRIRWRAIMDVPDEKGETRSQTPVMGMALDLLSSDSVELNRLDLAGSIIHGRLPDKQGEVLVGYQLAETLELKLNEPVTLIGRTFDGGLATDNY
;
A
#
# COMPACT_ATOMS: atom_id res chain seq x y z
N MET A 1 14.91 -58.57 8.35
CA MET A 1 15.44 -57.27 7.90
C MET A 1 15.25 -56.16 8.94
N ILE A 2 14.04 -55.93 9.46
CA ILE A 2 13.76 -54.87 10.48
C ILE A 2 14.58 -55.04 11.79
N LYS A 3 14.82 -56.28 12.24
CA LYS A 3 15.65 -56.57 13.42
C LYS A 3 17.13 -56.15 13.28
N GLY A 4 17.65 -56.01 12.05
CA GLY A 4 19.04 -55.59 11.81
C GLY A 4 19.24 -54.08 12.01
N ILE A 5 18.24 -53.28 11.64
CA ILE A 5 18.21 -51.82 11.87
C ILE A 5 18.11 -51.49 13.37
N LEU A 6 17.29 -52.24 14.12
CA LEU A 6 17.14 -52.01 15.57
C LEU A 6 18.38 -52.37 16.39
N ARG A 7 19.26 -53.24 15.88
CA ARG A 7 20.46 -53.70 16.59
C ARG A 7 21.63 -52.71 16.49
N ASP A 8 21.64 -51.87 15.45
CA ASP A 8 22.74 -50.93 15.18
C ASP A 8 22.17 -49.50 15.04
N ARG A 9 21.71 -48.97 16.18
CA ARG A 9 21.05 -47.64 16.28
C ARG A 9 21.92 -46.52 15.71
N THR A 10 23.22 -46.53 15.99
CA THR A 10 24.12 -45.44 15.56
C THR A 10 24.34 -45.42 14.05
N ARG A 11 24.39 -46.58 13.39
CA ARG A 11 24.58 -46.69 11.93
C ARG A 11 23.33 -46.38 11.10
N SER A 12 22.14 -46.51 11.70
CA SER A 12 20.86 -46.26 11.02
C SER A 12 20.27 -44.89 11.33
N LEU A 13 20.48 -44.35 12.55
CA LEU A 13 19.95 -43.04 12.95
C LEU A 13 20.66 -41.88 12.26
N PHE A 14 21.97 -41.94 12.06
CA PHE A 14 22.70 -40.81 11.47
C PHE A 14 22.25 -40.49 10.03
N PRO A 15 22.15 -41.46 9.09
CA PRO A 15 21.62 -41.21 7.76
C PRO A 15 20.14 -40.79 7.78
N PHE A 16 19.33 -41.40 8.66
CA PHE A 16 17.92 -41.06 8.78
C PHE A 16 17.73 -39.60 9.23
N THR A 17 18.47 -39.15 10.24
CA THR A 17 18.40 -37.76 10.72
C THR A 17 18.87 -36.79 9.65
N VAL A 18 19.93 -37.09 8.90
CA VAL A 18 20.40 -36.23 7.81
C VAL A 18 19.32 -36.08 6.73
N VAL A 19 18.69 -37.18 6.31
CA VAL A 19 17.59 -37.14 5.33
C VAL A 19 16.38 -36.40 5.90
N ALA A 20 16.00 -36.67 7.16
CA ALA A 20 14.87 -36.02 7.80
C ALA A 20 15.07 -34.50 7.92
N VAL A 21 16.25 -34.05 8.34
CA VAL A 21 16.60 -32.63 8.41
C VAL A 21 16.64 -32.01 7.02
N GLY A 22 17.24 -32.69 6.04
CA GLY A 22 17.28 -32.20 4.65
C GLY A 22 15.87 -32.01 4.07
N VAL A 23 15.00 -33.00 4.22
CA VAL A 23 13.61 -32.93 3.76
C VAL A 23 12.82 -31.85 4.52
N ALA A 24 12.97 -31.78 5.85
CA ALA A 24 12.31 -30.76 6.66
C ALA A 24 12.72 -29.34 6.23
N LEU A 25 14.01 -29.11 5.98
CA LEU A 25 14.52 -27.83 5.51
C LEU A 25 13.95 -27.44 4.14
N VAL A 26 13.86 -28.40 3.22
CA VAL A 26 13.25 -28.16 1.90
C VAL A 26 11.77 -27.82 2.04
N ILE A 27 11.00 -28.57 2.85
CA ILE A 27 9.56 -28.30 3.05
C ILE A 27 9.34 -26.93 3.68
N VAL A 28 10.11 -26.58 4.72
CA VAL A 28 10.02 -25.27 5.38
C VAL A 28 10.37 -24.16 4.39
N MET A 29 11.42 -24.32 3.60
CA MET A 29 11.84 -23.30 2.64
C MET A 29 10.81 -23.10 1.54
N VAL A 30 10.25 -24.17 0.98
CA VAL A 30 9.19 -24.08 -0.03
C VAL A 30 7.93 -23.41 0.55
N GLY A 31 7.46 -23.86 1.72
CA GLY A 31 6.28 -23.27 2.35
C GLY A 31 6.48 -21.79 2.74
N PHE A 32 7.69 -21.44 3.18
CA PHE A 32 8.05 -20.04 3.46
C PHE A 32 8.04 -19.19 2.19
N LEU A 33 8.66 -19.66 1.10
CA LEU A 33 8.68 -18.94 -0.17
C LEU A 33 7.27 -18.76 -0.75
N ASP A 34 6.44 -19.80 -0.73
CA ASP A 34 5.05 -19.71 -1.19
C ASP A 34 4.26 -18.70 -0.34
N GLY A 35 4.45 -18.72 0.99
CA GLY A 35 3.82 -17.75 1.88
C GLY A 35 4.26 -16.31 1.61
N VAL A 36 5.55 -16.07 1.37
CA VAL A 36 6.09 -14.75 1.02
C VAL A 36 5.51 -14.28 -0.32
N ILE A 37 5.52 -15.13 -1.35
CA ILE A 37 5.01 -14.78 -2.68
C ILE A 37 3.50 -14.46 -2.61
N MET A 38 2.72 -15.29 -1.91
CA MET A 38 1.29 -15.07 -1.74
C MET A 38 1.00 -13.77 -0.99
N GLY A 39 1.75 -13.51 0.10
CA GLY A 39 1.66 -12.25 0.83
C GLY A 39 2.03 -11.02 -0.01
N MET A 40 3.01 -11.14 -0.93
CA MET A 40 3.35 -10.07 -1.88
C MET A 40 2.22 -9.81 -2.88
N VAL A 41 1.58 -10.86 -3.40
CA VAL A 41 0.42 -10.72 -4.31
C VAL A 41 -0.72 -10.02 -3.60
N ASP A 42 -1.08 -10.48 -2.40
CA ASP A 42 -2.16 -9.86 -1.62
C ASP A 42 -1.86 -8.40 -1.30
N SER A 43 -0.65 -8.10 -0.82
CA SER A 43 -0.22 -6.73 -0.55
C SER A 43 -0.29 -5.84 -1.80
N THR A 44 0.10 -6.36 -2.96
CA THR A 44 0.02 -5.65 -4.24
C THR A 44 -1.43 -5.45 -4.68
N ALA A 45 -2.30 -6.44 -4.48
CA ALA A 45 -3.72 -6.30 -4.79
C ALA A 45 -4.39 -5.25 -3.88
N TYR A 46 -4.06 -5.25 -2.58
CA TYR A 46 -4.61 -4.28 -1.63
C TYR A 46 -4.10 -2.86 -1.88
N LEU A 47 -2.79 -2.67 -2.06
CA LEU A 47 -2.14 -1.36 -2.14
C LEU A 47 -2.00 -0.80 -3.56
N ASP A 48 -1.95 -1.66 -4.57
CA ASP A 48 -1.59 -1.26 -5.93
C ASP A 48 -2.73 -1.41 -6.91
N THR A 49 -2.84 -2.58 -7.52
CA THR A 49 -3.64 -2.71 -8.73
C THR A 49 -5.11 -2.92 -8.44
N GLY A 50 -5.46 -3.42 -7.25
CA GLY A 50 -6.71 -4.13 -7.07
C GLY A 50 -6.72 -5.45 -7.85
N HIS A 51 -7.78 -6.24 -7.67
CA HIS A 51 -8.03 -7.44 -8.47
C HIS A 51 -8.44 -7.09 -9.92
N LEU A 52 -9.10 -5.93 -10.08
CA LEU A 52 -9.48 -5.35 -11.35
C LEU A 52 -9.13 -3.86 -11.33
N ARG A 53 -8.54 -3.38 -12.42
CA ARG A 53 -8.09 -2.00 -12.56
C ARG A 53 -8.60 -1.41 -13.87
N LEU A 54 -9.24 -0.25 -13.78
CA LEU A 54 -9.59 0.54 -14.96
C LEU A 54 -8.70 1.78 -15.05
N VAL A 55 -7.96 1.88 -16.14
CA VAL A 55 -7.18 3.06 -16.51
C VAL A 55 -7.42 3.38 -17.99
N ASN A 56 -7.22 4.64 -18.37
CA ASN A 56 -7.20 5.03 -19.77
C ASN A 56 -5.87 4.63 -20.42
N LYS A 57 -5.91 4.37 -21.73
CA LYS A 57 -4.75 3.91 -22.50
C LYS A 57 -3.51 4.84 -22.39
N PRO A 58 -3.64 6.18 -22.52
CA PRO A 58 -2.47 7.06 -22.41
C PRO A 58 -1.78 7.00 -21.05
N PHE A 59 -2.54 6.83 -19.96
CA PHE A 59 -1.96 6.62 -18.63
C PHE A 59 -1.23 5.28 -18.55
N TYR A 60 -1.84 4.22 -19.07
CA TYR A 60 -1.25 2.88 -19.06
C TYR A 60 0.07 2.80 -19.82
N ASP A 61 0.15 3.44 -21.00
CA ASP A 61 1.35 3.43 -21.84
C ASP A 61 2.54 4.15 -21.16
N GLU A 62 2.29 5.10 -20.26
CA GLU A 62 3.31 5.90 -19.56
C GLU A 62 3.30 5.69 -18.02
N GLU A 63 2.69 4.61 -17.53
CA GLU A 63 2.39 4.42 -16.10
C GLU A 63 3.62 4.51 -15.19
N HIS A 64 4.79 4.06 -15.67
CA HIS A 64 6.07 4.15 -14.96
C HIS A 64 6.46 5.59 -14.56
N LEU A 65 5.94 6.60 -15.26
CA LEU A 65 6.15 8.01 -14.97
C LEU A 65 5.16 8.57 -13.94
N ASN A 66 4.08 7.84 -13.62
CA ASN A 66 2.90 8.33 -12.88
C ASN A 66 2.39 9.67 -13.44
N PRO A 67 1.98 9.72 -14.72
CA PRO A 67 1.60 10.96 -15.40
C PRO A 67 0.23 11.45 -14.90
N MET A 68 0.24 12.44 -14.01
CA MET A 68 -0.99 13.02 -13.43
C MET A 68 -1.90 13.62 -14.51
N ASP A 69 -1.32 14.22 -15.55
CA ASP A 69 -1.99 14.83 -16.70
C ASP A 69 -2.66 13.82 -17.64
N ARG A 70 -2.32 12.54 -17.50
CA ARG A 70 -2.96 11.44 -18.21
C ARG A 70 -3.95 10.68 -17.36
N ALA A 71 -4.11 11.00 -16.08
CA ALA A 71 -5.00 10.27 -15.19
C ALA A 71 -6.45 10.25 -15.69
N LEU A 72 -7.21 9.22 -15.30
CA LEU A 72 -8.62 9.10 -15.67
C LEU A 72 -9.43 10.23 -15.01
N GLY A 73 -9.87 11.20 -15.82
CA GLY A 73 -10.77 12.26 -15.41
C GLY A 73 -12.18 11.76 -15.10
N SER A 74 -12.99 12.63 -14.46
CA SER A 74 -14.41 12.36 -14.18
C SER A 74 -14.69 11.08 -13.38
N GLN A 75 -13.85 10.77 -12.38
CA GLN A 75 -13.92 9.53 -11.60
C GLN A 75 -15.29 9.24 -11.00
N LYS A 76 -16.06 10.26 -10.59
CA LYS A 76 -17.44 10.09 -10.10
C LYS A 76 -18.38 9.52 -11.17
N VAL A 77 -18.31 10.03 -12.40
CA VAL A 77 -19.17 9.58 -13.51
C VAL A 77 -18.80 8.16 -13.91
N THR A 78 -17.50 7.91 -14.10
CA THR A 78 -16.99 6.59 -14.47
C THR A 78 -17.25 5.55 -13.39
N GLY A 79 -17.02 5.89 -12.12
CA GLY A 79 -17.30 5.02 -10.98
C GLY A 79 -18.79 4.66 -10.87
N ASN A 80 -19.69 5.64 -11.06
CA ASN A 80 -21.12 5.38 -11.08
C ASN A 80 -21.54 4.50 -12.27
N TRP A 81 -20.92 4.68 -13.45
CA TRP A 81 -21.17 3.83 -14.61
C TRP A 81 -20.69 2.39 -14.35
N LEU A 82 -19.50 2.21 -13.77
CA LEU A 82 -18.96 0.89 -13.43
C LEU A 82 -19.86 0.17 -12.42
N LYS A 83 -20.24 0.83 -11.33
CA LYS A 83 -21.15 0.27 -10.32
C LYS A 83 -22.49 -0.18 -10.92
N LYS A 84 -22.99 0.49 -11.98
CA LYS A 84 -24.25 0.15 -12.65
C LYS A 84 -24.14 -0.96 -13.71
N ASN A 85 -22.97 -1.11 -14.34
CA ASN A 85 -22.78 -1.97 -15.51
C ASN A 85 -21.85 -3.17 -15.26
N SER A 86 -21.38 -3.37 -14.02
CA SER A 86 -20.55 -4.51 -13.63
C SER A 86 -21.30 -5.44 -12.66
N ASP A 87 -20.74 -6.64 -12.43
CA ASP A 87 -21.29 -7.58 -11.46
C ASP A 87 -21.30 -6.95 -10.07
N SER A 88 -22.40 -7.12 -9.34
CA SER A 88 -22.59 -6.71 -7.95
C SER A 88 -21.50 -7.16 -6.98
N LYS A 89 -20.75 -8.23 -7.30
CA LYS A 89 -19.61 -8.72 -6.52
C LYS A 89 -18.36 -7.86 -6.66
N ILE A 90 -18.30 -6.97 -7.67
CA ILE A 90 -17.14 -6.13 -7.93
C ILE A 90 -17.34 -4.78 -7.26
N GLU A 91 -16.42 -4.47 -6.35
CA GLU A 91 -16.37 -3.18 -5.67
C GLU A 91 -15.38 -2.26 -6.38
N TRP A 92 -15.86 -1.08 -6.78
CA TRP A 92 -15.04 -0.06 -7.43
C TRP A 92 -14.78 1.09 -6.46
N SER A 93 -13.49 1.41 -6.28
CA SER A 93 -13.06 2.58 -5.52
C SER A 93 -12.10 3.45 -6.33
N PRO A 94 -12.29 4.79 -6.34
CA PRO A 94 -11.36 5.70 -6.96
C PRO A 94 -10.04 5.75 -6.19
N ARG A 95 -8.92 5.70 -6.92
CA ARG A 95 -7.57 5.90 -6.37
C ARG A 95 -6.81 6.88 -7.25
N ILE A 96 -6.12 7.83 -6.63
CA ILE A 96 -5.24 8.76 -7.34
C ILE A 96 -3.87 8.69 -6.70
N ARG A 97 -2.83 8.41 -7.47
CA ARG A 97 -1.45 8.44 -7.01
C ARG A 97 -0.80 9.73 -7.44
N TRP A 98 -0.10 10.35 -6.52
CA TRP A 98 0.54 11.64 -6.75
C TRP A 98 1.92 11.67 -6.11
N ARG A 99 2.73 12.59 -6.63
CA ARG A 99 4.03 12.93 -6.07
C ARG A 99 3.99 14.42 -5.74
N ALA A 100 4.51 14.76 -4.58
CA ALA A 100 4.62 16.15 -4.14
C ALA A 100 5.90 16.30 -3.33
N ILE A 101 6.20 17.53 -2.98
CA ILE A 101 7.16 17.86 -1.93
C ILE A 101 6.32 18.23 -0.71
N MET A 102 6.57 17.55 0.41
CA MET A 102 5.99 17.90 1.70
C MET A 102 6.95 18.84 2.42
N ASP A 103 6.44 20.01 2.78
CA ASP A 103 7.13 21.06 3.51
C ASP A 103 6.49 21.22 4.88
N VAL A 104 7.33 21.21 5.92
CA VAL A 104 6.92 21.34 7.32
C VAL A 104 7.43 22.70 7.81
N PRO A 105 6.54 23.63 8.18
CA PRO A 105 6.92 24.95 8.65
C PRO A 105 7.42 24.94 10.10
N ASP A 106 8.22 25.92 10.47
CA ASP A 106 8.55 26.25 11.86
C ASP A 106 7.52 27.22 12.48
N GLU A 107 7.75 27.66 13.72
CA GLU A 107 6.87 28.60 14.42
C GLU A 107 6.73 29.96 13.72
N LYS A 108 7.64 30.31 12.82
CA LYS A 108 7.62 31.56 12.02
C LYS A 108 7.02 31.35 10.63
N GLY A 109 6.66 30.13 10.27
CA GLY A 109 6.17 29.76 8.94
C GLY A 109 7.28 29.57 7.90
N GLU A 110 8.55 29.46 8.33
CA GLU A 110 9.66 29.14 7.44
C GLU A 110 9.84 27.62 7.33
N THR A 111 10.34 27.14 6.20
CA THR A 111 10.61 25.70 6.00
C THR A 111 11.57 25.18 7.06
N ARG A 112 11.07 24.32 7.96
CA ARG A 112 11.88 23.57 8.92
C ARG A 112 12.48 22.33 8.29
N SER A 113 11.64 21.57 7.59
CA SER A 113 12.00 20.31 6.96
C SER A 113 11.20 20.10 5.70
N GLN A 114 11.83 19.50 4.69
CA GLN A 114 11.20 19.28 3.40
C GLN A 114 11.66 17.95 2.81
N THR A 115 10.72 17.18 2.23
CA THR A 115 11.05 15.92 1.59
C THR A 115 10.12 15.59 0.42
N PRO A 116 10.62 14.99 -0.67
CA PRO A 116 9.77 14.43 -1.71
C PRO A 116 8.92 13.28 -1.15
N VAL A 117 7.62 13.35 -1.35
CA VAL A 117 6.66 12.34 -0.89
C VAL A 117 5.88 11.77 -2.07
N MET A 118 5.45 10.53 -1.91
CA MET A 118 4.44 9.91 -2.75
C MET A 118 3.21 9.70 -1.90
N GLY A 119 2.04 10.04 -2.45
CA GLY A 119 0.78 9.93 -1.75
C GLY A 119 -0.27 9.22 -2.59
N MET A 120 -1.30 8.77 -1.90
CA MET A 120 -2.49 8.18 -2.50
C MET A 120 -3.72 8.89 -1.98
N ALA A 121 -4.50 9.45 -2.90
CA ALA A 121 -5.83 9.95 -2.60
C ALA A 121 -6.81 8.76 -2.63
N LEU A 122 -7.48 8.58 -1.50
CA LEU A 122 -8.48 7.54 -1.25
C LEU A 122 -9.77 8.22 -0.81
N ASP A 123 -10.89 7.55 -1.03
CA ASP A 123 -12.15 7.98 -0.42
C ASP A 123 -12.14 7.60 1.07
N LEU A 124 -11.84 8.55 1.96
CA LEU A 124 -11.80 8.30 3.42
C LEU A 124 -13.05 8.82 4.14
N LEU A 125 -13.74 9.80 3.55
CA LEU A 125 -14.81 10.55 4.22
C LEU A 125 -16.22 10.02 3.87
N SER A 126 -16.38 9.28 2.77
CA SER A 126 -17.68 8.74 2.40
C SER A 126 -18.09 7.60 3.35
N SER A 127 -19.33 7.63 3.81
CA SER A 127 -19.88 6.62 4.75
C SER A 127 -19.91 5.21 4.18
N ASP A 128 -19.92 5.08 2.85
CA ASP A 128 -19.87 3.82 2.10
C ASP A 128 -18.46 3.48 1.59
N SER A 129 -17.41 4.15 2.10
CA SER A 129 -16.05 3.86 1.68
C SER A 129 -15.61 2.47 2.10
N VAL A 130 -15.33 1.65 1.09
CA VAL A 130 -14.78 0.31 1.29
C VAL A 130 -13.27 0.33 1.52
N GLU A 131 -12.59 1.43 1.20
CA GLU A 131 -11.12 1.52 1.28
C GLU A 131 -10.60 1.49 2.71
N LEU A 132 -11.35 2.06 3.67
CA LEU A 132 -11.00 2.04 5.08
C LEU A 132 -10.83 0.61 5.60
N ASN A 133 -11.77 -0.27 5.24
CA ASN A 133 -11.74 -1.69 5.62
C ASN A 133 -10.73 -2.47 4.78
N ARG A 134 -10.68 -2.21 3.47
CA ARG A 134 -9.78 -2.89 2.53
C ARG A 134 -8.31 -2.74 2.92
N LEU A 135 -7.93 -1.56 3.41
CA LEU A 135 -6.56 -1.24 3.80
C LEU A 135 -6.31 -1.40 5.31
N ASP A 136 -7.31 -1.84 6.07
CA ASP A 136 -7.29 -1.89 7.54
C ASP A 136 -6.68 -0.62 8.17
N LEU A 137 -7.10 0.55 7.67
CA LEU A 137 -6.49 1.82 8.09
C LEU A 137 -6.77 2.09 9.56
N ALA A 138 -7.93 1.68 10.07
CA ALA A 138 -8.28 1.82 11.48
C ALA A 138 -7.38 0.98 12.39
N GLY A 139 -7.07 -0.26 12.01
CA GLY A 139 -6.14 -1.14 12.75
C GLY A 139 -4.67 -0.71 12.63
N SER A 140 -4.32 0.04 11.57
CA SER A 140 -2.95 0.47 11.27
C SER A 140 -2.55 1.81 11.90
N ILE A 141 -3.46 2.49 12.62
CA ILE A 141 -3.14 3.77 13.28
C ILE A 141 -2.24 3.53 14.49
N ILE A 142 -1.06 4.14 14.48
CA ILE A 142 -0.15 4.15 15.63
C ILE A 142 -0.42 5.35 16.55
N HIS A 143 -0.65 6.53 15.95
CA HIS A 143 -0.92 7.78 16.67
C HIS A 143 -2.03 8.57 15.99
N GLY A 144 -2.89 9.23 16.78
CA GLY A 144 -3.97 10.07 16.28
C GLY A 144 -5.25 9.30 15.96
N ARG A 145 -5.93 9.69 14.88
CA ARG A 145 -7.20 9.12 14.42
C ARG A 145 -7.31 9.17 12.89
N LEU A 146 -8.30 8.48 12.33
CA LEU A 146 -8.65 8.63 10.92
C LEU A 146 -9.08 10.07 10.62
N PRO A 147 -8.81 10.58 9.40
CA PRO A 147 -9.33 11.86 8.94
C PRO A 147 -10.86 11.89 9.00
N ASP A 148 -11.43 12.95 9.57
CA ASP A 148 -12.88 13.15 9.69
C ASP A 148 -13.39 14.39 8.93
N LYS A 149 -12.48 15.26 8.51
CA LYS A 149 -12.75 16.48 7.74
C LYS A 149 -11.76 16.64 6.60
N GLN A 150 -12.11 17.51 5.66
CA GLN A 150 -11.19 17.92 4.60
C GLN A 150 -10.01 18.69 5.19
N GLY A 151 -8.84 18.57 4.56
CA GLY A 151 -7.61 19.17 5.06
C GLY A 151 -6.97 18.39 6.21
N GLU A 152 -7.27 17.09 6.35
CA GLU A 152 -6.53 16.18 7.24
C GLU A 152 -5.88 15.08 6.39
N VAL A 153 -4.67 14.68 6.76
CA VAL A 153 -3.90 13.65 6.05
C VAL A 153 -3.39 12.57 6.99
N LEU A 154 -3.28 11.35 6.47
CA LEU A 154 -2.54 10.27 7.11
C LEU A 154 -1.11 10.26 6.58
N VAL A 155 -0.15 10.25 7.49
CA VAL A 155 1.28 10.22 7.17
C VAL A 155 1.83 8.88 7.64
N GLY A 156 2.65 8.24 6.80
CA GLY A 156 3.31 7.00 7.18
C GLY A 156 4.23 7.23 8.39
N TYR A 157 4.22 6.28 9.34
CA TYR A 157 4.93 6.41 10.61
C TYR A 157 6.40 6.84 10.46
N GLN A 158 7.14 6.19 9.56
CA GLN A 158 8.55 6.51 9.34
C GLN A 158 8.76 7.90 8.71
N LEU A 159 7.82 8.34 7.87
CA LEU A 159 7.86 9.69 7.28
C LEU A 159 7.58 10.74 8.36
N ALA A 160 6.61 10.49 9.24
CA ALA A 160 6.30 11.36 10.37
C ALA A 160 7.49 11.49 11.33
N GLU A 161 8.14 10.38 11.69
CA GLU A 161 9.35 10.37 12.53
C GLU A 161 10.51 11.14 11.87
N THR A 162 10.74 10.93 10.57
CA THR A 162 11.84 11.59 9.83
C THR A 162 11.65 13.11 9.75
N LEU A 163 10.41 13.56 9.63
CA LEU A 163 10.06 14.98 9.57
C LEU A 163 9.83 15.60 10.96
N GLU A 164 9.93 14.79 12.03
CA GLU A 164 9.59 15.16 13.41
C GLU A 164 8.18 15.79 13.51
N LEU A 165 7.22 15.23 12.77
CA LEU A 165 5.85 15.72 12.69
C LEU A 165 5.08 15.43 13.96
N LYS A 166 4.42 16.45 14.51
CA LYS A 166 3.48 16.29 15.61
C LYS A 166 2.05 16.21 15.09
N LEU A 167 1.18 15.56 15.87
CA LEU A 167 -0.25 15.53 15.56
C LEU A 167 -0.82 16.95 15.53
N ASN A 168 -1.63 17.26 14.51
CA ASN A 168 -2.23 18.56 14.25
C ASN A 168 -1.24 19.69 13.90
N GLU A 169 0.00 19.34 13.53
CA GLU A 169 0.94 20.29 12.93
C GLU A 169 0.65 20.40 11.43
N PRO A 170 0.54 21.62 10.88
CA PRO A 170 0.22 21.79 9.46
C PRO A 170 1.38 21.36 8.58
N VAL A 171 1.07 20.78 7.42
CA VAL A 171 2.02 20.45 6.38
C VAL A 171 1.59 21.04 5.04
N THR A 172 2.55 21.54 4.28
CA THR A 172 2.30 22.10 2.95
C THR A 172 2.70 21.08 1.90
N LEU A 173 1.78 20.73 1.01
CA LEU A 173 2.06 19.88 -0.15
C LEU A 173 2.24 20.74 -1.39
N ILE A 174 3.41 20.64 -2.02
CA ILE A 174 3.76 21.34 -3.24
C ILE A 174 3.91 20.31 -4.36
N GLY A 175 2.96 20.27 -5.28
CA GLY A 175 2.86 19.25 -6.32
C GLY A 175 2.46 19.81 -7.68
N ARG A 176 2.09 18.90 -8.58
CA ARG A 176 1.56 19.26 -9.91
C ARG A 176 0.08 18.91 -9.99
N THR A 177 -0.70 19.78 -10.62
CA THR A 177 -2.10 19.53 -10.94
C THR A 177 -2.25 18.61 -12.15
N PHE A 178 -3.49 18.19 -12.40
CA PHE A 178 -3.88 17.49 -13.63
C PHE A 178 -3.49 18.27 -14.90
N ASP A 179 -3.59 19.59 -14.90
CA ASP A 179 -3.25 20.42 -16.07
C ASP A 179 -1.75 20.73 -16.19
N GLY A 180 -0.89 20.12 -15.35
CA GLY A 180 0.55 20.33 -15.35
C GLY A 180 1.02 21.62 -14.66
N GLY A 181 0.11 22.36 -14.04
CA GLY A 181 0.43 23.54 -13.22
C GLY A 181 1.02 23.15 -11.85
N LEU A 182 1.72 24.09 -11.20
CA LEU A 182 2.13 23.93 -9.80
C LEU A 182 0.92 24.18 -8.89
N ALA A 183 0.71 23.31 -7.91
CA ALA A 183 -0.27 23.51 -6.84
C ALA A 183 0.40 23.40 -5.48
N THR A 184 -0.06 24.26 -4.57
CA THR A 184 0.36 24.29 -3.18
C THR A 184 -0.88 24.32 -2.31
N ASP A 185 -0.96 23.43 -1.34
CA ASP A 185 -2.12 23.32 -0.45
C ASP A 185 -1.71 22.84 0.94
N ASN A 186 -2.44 23.27 1.96
CA ASN A 186 -2.11 23.02 3.37
C ASN A 186 -3.06 21.99 3.97
N TYR A 187 -2.48 21.07 4.75
CA TYR A 187 -3.17 19.96 5.43
C TYR A 187 -2.74 19.86 6.88
#